data_AF-A0A1K2FE18-F1
#
_entry.id   AF-A0A1K2FE18-F1
#
_cell.length_a   1.000
_cell.length_b   1.000
_cell.length_c   1.000
_cell.angle_alpha   90.00
_cell.angle_beta   90.00
_cell.angle_gamma   90.00
#
_symmetry.space_group_name_H-M   'P 1'
#
loop_
_entity.id
_entity.type
_entity.pdbx_description
1 polymer ?
#
loop_
_entity_poly.entity_id
_entity_poly.type
_entity_poly.pdbx_seq_one_letter_code
_entity_poly.pdbx_strand_id
1 'polypeptide(L)' 'ALKRETLRGTRRFDGARACRLAVFRWTTRYNTRRRHSANGQQAPIAYEQQSATLTLAA' A
#
# COMPACT_ATOMS: atom_id res chain seq x y z
N ALA A 1 -7.13 -1.77 7.23
CA ALA A 1 -6.01 -0.84 7.47
C ALA A 1 -6.27 0.55 6.89
N LEU A 2 -6.56 0.66 5.58
CA LEU A 2 -6.82 1.92 4.86
C LEU A 2 -7.71 2.91 5.62
N LYS A 3 -9.02 2.63 5.77
CA LYS A 3 -9.96 3.57 6.42
C LYS A 3 -9.49 3.99 7.82
N ARG A 4 -8.99 3.04 8.62
CA ARG A 4 -8.48 3.30 9.98
C ARG A 4 -7.27 4.24 9.99
N GLU A 5 -6.39 4.15 9.00
CA GLU A 5 -5.19 4.98 8.89
C GLU A 5 -5.47 6.33 8.20
N THR A 6 -6.34 6.37 7.20
CA THR A 6 -6.64 7.59 6.43
C THR A 6 -7.73 8.46 7.03
N LEU A 7 -8.62 7.89 7.86
CA LEU A 7 -9.67 8.58 8.60
C LEU A 7 -9.38 8.58 10.11
N ARG A 8 -8.11 8.54 10.52
CA ARG A 8 -7.76 8.57 11.94
C ARG A 8 -8.18 9.92 12.52
N GLY A 9 -9.14 9.92 13.44
CA GLY A 9 -9.66 11.15 14.06
C GLY A 9 -10.75 11.86 13.27
N THR A 10 -11.17 11.33 12.12
CA THR A 10 -12.29 11.87 11.33
C THR A 10 -13.26 10.76 10.95
N ARG A 11 -14.57 11.04 10.89
CA ARG A 11 -15.56 10.03 10.48
C ARG A 11 -15.70 9.90 8.95
N ARG A 12 -15.30 10.95 8.21
CA ARG A 12 -15.42 11.05 6.75
C ARG A 12 -14.34 11.96 6.19
N PHE A 13 -14.11 11.87 4.89
CA PHE A 13 -13.31 12.84 4.16
C PHE A 13 -14.12 14.12 3.91
N ASP A 14 -13.45 15.27 3.86
CA ASP A 14 -14.10 16.58 3.62
C ASP A 14 -14.65 16.73 2.19
N GLY A 15 -14.35 15.79 1.31
CA GLY A 15 -14.89 15.72 -0.04
C GLY A 15 -14.17 14.70 -0.91
N ALA A 16 -14.64 14.57 -2.16
CA ALA A 16 -14.11 13.59 -3.10
C ALA A 16 -12.62 13.81 -3.42
N ARG A 17 -12.16 15.08 -3.52
CA ARG A 17 -10.75 15.40 -3.75
C ARG A 17 -9.86 14.96 -2.59
N ALA A 18 -10.23 15.28 -1.36
CA ALA A 18 -9.49 14.89 -0.16
C ALA A 18 -9.43 13.36 -0.01
N CYS A 19 -10.55 12.68 -0.27
CA CYS A 19 -10.62 11.21 -0.30
C CYS A 19 -9.61 10.62 -1.30
N ARG A 20 -9.64 11.07 -2.56
CA ARG A 20 -8.72 10.57 -3.59
C ARG A 20 -7.27 10.76 -3.19
N LEU A 21 -6.88 11.96 -2.75
CA LEU A 21 -5.49 12.22 -2.34
C LEU A 21 -5.06 11.36 -1.16
N ALA A 22 -5.91 11.20 -0.15
CA ALA A 22 -5.61 10.36 1.01
C ALA A 22 -5.45 8.88 0.63
N VAL A 23 -6.34 8.36 -0.23
CA VAL A 23 -6.30 6.98 -0.71
C VAL A 23 -5.08 6.75 -1.58
N PHE A 24 -4.80 7.60 -2.58
CA PHE A 24 -3.63 7.45 -3.44
C PHE A 24 -2.34 7.46 -2.63
N ARG A 25 -2.18 8.44 -1.73
CA ARG A 25 -1.00 8.51 -0.86
C ARG A 25 -0.86 7.26 0.02
N TRP A 26 -1.96 6.76 0.57
CA TRP A 26 -1.94 5.54 1.38
C TRP A 26 -1.56 4.32 0.56
N THR A 27 -2.16 4.13 -0.63
CA THR A 27 -1.90 3.00 -1.53
C THR A 27 -0.45 3.00 -2.00
N THR A 28 0.10 4.16 -2.40
CA THR A 28 1.52 4.28 -2.74
C THR A 28 2.42 3.85 -1.59
N ARG A 29 2.19 4.37 -0.38
CA ARG A 29 2.98 3.97 0.81
C ARG A 29 2.82 2.47 1.11
N TYR A 30 1.61 1.95 1.01
CA TYR A 30 1.32 0.53 1.29
C TYR A 30 2.13 -0.37 0.35
N ASN A 31 2.04 -0.14 -0.96
CA ASN A 31 2.69 -0.98 -1.95
C ASN A 31 4.21 -0.83 -1.97
N THR A 32 4.74 0.36 -1.66
CA THR A 32 6.18 0.64 -1.81
C THR A 32 7.00 0.51 -0.52
N ARG A 33 6.37 0.65 0.65
CA ARG A 33 7.12 0.73 1.93
C ARG A 33 6.61 -0.21 3.01
N ARG A 34 5.33 -0.56 3.03
CA ARG A 34 4.77 -1.33 4.13
C ARG A 34 5.27 -2.77 4.07
N ARG A 35 5.90 -3.26 5.13
CA ARG A 35 6.37 -4.63 5.23
C ARG A 35 5.25 -5.58 5.66
N HIS A 36 5.19 -6.75 5.03
CA HIS A 36 4.20 -7.79 5.31
C HIS A 36 4.88 -9.09 5.68
N SER A 37 4.44 -9.72 6.78
CA SER A 37 4.95 -11.03 7.21
C SER A 37 4.71 -12.12 6.16
N ALA A 38 3.58 -12.07 5.46
CA ALA A 38 3.27 -12.98 4.35
C ALA A 38 4.25 -12.83 3.17
N ASN A 39 4.87 -11.65 3.01
CA ASN A 39 5.83 -11.35 1.97
C ASN A 39 7.27 -11.41 2.52
N GLY A 40 7.54 -12.22 3.56
CA GLY A 40 8.87 -12.31 4.15
C GLY A 40 9.40 -11.01 4.75
N GLN A 41 8.51 -10.17 5.30
CA GLN A 41 8.83 -8.82 5.78
C GLN A 41 9.29 -7.85 4.69
N GLN A 42 8.94 -8.09 3.42
CA GLN A 42 9.19 -7.18 2.31
C GLN A 42 7.95 -6.32 2.00
N ALA A 43 8.18 -5.23 1.26
CA ALA A 43 7.09 -4.46 0.68
C ALA A 43 6.45 -5.21 -0.50
N PRO A 44 5.14 -5.02 -0.78
CA PRO A 44 4.46 -5.71 -1.86
C PRO A 44 5.17 -5.58 -3.21
N ILE A 45 5.62 -4.38 -3.58
CA ILE A 45 6.33 -4.16 -4.84
C ILE A 45 7.64 -4.95 -4.92
N ALA A 46 8.40 -5.03 -3.82
CA ALA A 46 9.67 -5.73 -3.80
C ALA A 46 9.48 -7.24 -3.91
N TYR A 47 8.44 -7.75 -3.25
CA TYR A 47 8.06 -9.16 -3.33
C TYR A 47 7.65 -9.55 -4.75
N GLU A 48 6.79 -8.75 -5.40
CA GLU A 48 6.37 -9.00 -6.78
C GLU A 48 7.53 -8.91 -7.77
N GLN A 49 8.44 -7.94 -7.61
CA GLN A 49 9.65 -7.82 -8.42
C GLN A 49 10.54 -9.05 -8.29
N GLN A 50 10.79 -9.52 -7.06
CA GLN A 50 11.58 -10.72 -6.82
C GLN A 50 10.92 -11.97 -7.44
N SER A 51 9.60 -12.11 -7.28
CA SER A 51 8.83 -13.19 -7.91
C SER A 51 8.96 -13.16 -9.43
N ALA A 52 8.82 -11.99 -10.05
CA ALA A 52 8.93 -11.84 -11.49
C ALA A 52 10.34 -12.16 -12.00
N THR A 53 11.39 -11.74 -11.28
CA THR A 53 12.78 -12.08 -11.62
C THR A 53 13.01 -13.58 -11.57
N LEU A 54 12.48 -14.28 -10.55
CA LEU A 54 12.59 -15.74 -10.46
C LEU A 54 11.87 -16.45 -11.62
N THR A 55 10.69 -15.97 -12.02
CA THR A 55 9.96 -16.50 -13.18
C THR A 55 10.73 -16.32 -14.48
N LEU A 56 11.41 -15.18 -14.67
CA LEU A 56 12.22 -14.92 -15.87
C LEU A 56 13.52 -15.73 -15.93
N ALA A 57 14.02 -16.22 -14.80
CA ALA A 57 15.26 -16.99 -14.71
C ALA A 57 15.07 -18.51 -14.87
N ALA A 58 13.82 -18.98 -14.91
CA ALA A 58 13.44 -20.38 -15.09
C ALA A 58 13.16 -20.70 -16.56
#